data_AF-A0A1Y2CXU3-F1
#
_entry.id   AF-A0A1Y2CXU3-F1
#
_cell.length_a   1.000
_cell.length_b   1.000
_cell.length_c   1.000
_cell.angle_alpha   90.00
_cell.angle_beta   90.00
_cell.angle_gamma   90.00
#
_symmetry.space_group_name_H-M   'P 1'
#
loop_
_entity.id
_entity.type
_entity.pdbx_description
1 polymer ?
#
loop_
_entity_poly.entity_id
_entity_poly.type
_entity_poly.pdbx_seq_one_letter_code
_entity_poly.pdbx_strand_id
1 'polypeptide(L)'
;MSDSDKASYSKALQLLESASDPPETPFKSKYEARAILESLLKHTQNQLHKALITHHIALSHIHSQDASAGVTLLTSSVVPILKSHAHIHEFALALQHAYNSLAIVNVGWEEVGRALEVLLESERVYLLAKKAGIEPVDVLKESRPDISQEEEGHEGKGWKALEEGYTKTVYFLAQVYGLIQGKDEKSAEYCLLTLKRQLNGYGGAINRLTWSLDCMTLSQFYTERNAFDLGYQCLAAALQMLSSIPIPDGQDVEEVDTLKRSIADLHWIQGKFYLAIVKWIHDRDSDVINDLSTSFKDLMTTPLFPTTTLPQPNPSNSLHRQQPLPPPPPYTSPPPKTSHAATPYFLASQTSFTHATKYYSIANGHVSEYTDIIQDQSRLYKSLAAFHELATPKSALSLHEKRVTILESVAGTLNADKFGMLVKELVVEVANAKESIVDCVQLIPGSERDVNSAVQSAISAYKEVVRVYCGGETVPDEIGDEDDARAVFTAFVRMGVLWGKVSSGSGDVVSRSEDLRVVGLQKSLECYQVVNGYYIKHTAPEDFQDAVDFVRQMIPLLEKSLLALDKNPNT
;
A
#
# COMPACT_ATOMS: atom_id res chain seq x y z
N MET A 1 46.21 -23.59 12.39
CA MET A 1 45.39 -24.11 13.51
C MET A 1 45.81 -25.56 13.74
N SER A 2 45.93 -26.01 15.00
CA SER A 2 46.17 -27.43 15.27
C SER A 2 44.94 -28.28 14.87
N ASP A 3 45.09 -29.60 14.68
CA ASP A 3 43.94 -30.46 14.33
C ASP A 3 42.86 -30.47 15.43
N SER A 4 43.27 -30.30 16.70
CA SER A 4 42.36 -30.10 17.82
C SER A 4 41.56 -28.79 17.73
N ASP A 5 42.18 -27.72 17.24
CA ASP A 5 41.51 -26.42 17.04
C ASP A 5 40.50 -26.50 15.89
N LYS A 6 40.85 -27.19 14.80
CA LYS A 6 39.96 -27.42 13.66
C LYS A 6 38.72 -28.22 14.08
N ALA A 7 38.89 -29.27 14.88
CA ALA A 7 37.79 -30.06 15.41
C ALA A 7 36.87 -29.23 16.33
N SER A 8 37.46 -28.40 17.18
CA SER A 8 36.71 -27.50 18.07
C SER A 8 35.95 -26.43 17.28
N TYR A 9 36.56 -25.86 16.24
CA TYR A 9 35.91 -24.89 15.35
C TYR A 9 34.74 -25.52 14.61
N SER A 10 34.94 -26.71 14.01
CA SER A 10 33.89 -27.46 13.33
C SER A 10 32.70 -27.77 14.25
N LYS A 11 32.98 -28.18 15.50
CA LYS A 11 31.95 -28.39 16.53
C LYS A 11 31.17 -27.10 16.83
N ALA A 12 31.86 -25.96 16.93
CA ALA A 12 31.20 -24.68 17.17
C ALA A 12 30.27 -24.29 16.01
N LEU A 13 30.67 -24.51 14.76
CA LEU A 13 29.82 -24.24 13.59
C LEU A 13 28.55 -25.12 13.59
N GLN A 14 28.69 -26.41 13.89
CA GLN A 14 27.53 -27.31 14.02
C GLN A 14 26.54 -26.84 15.08
N LEU A 15 27.03 -26.31 16.20
CA LEU A 15 26.19 -25.74 17.27
C LEU A 15 25.52 -24.41 16.86
N LEU A 16 26.15 -23.61 15.98
CA LEU A 16 25.52 -22.40 15.45
C LEU A 16 24.44 -22.72 14.41
N GLU A 17 24.59 -23.82 13.67
CA GLU A 17 23.63 -24.30 12.68
C GLU A 17 22.46 -25.09 13.30
N SER A 18 22.60 -25.59 14.53
CA SER A 18 21.53 -26.34 15.19
C SER A 18 20.33 -25.44 15.49
N ALA A 19 19.20 -25.70 14.83
CA ALA A 19 17.99 -24.87 14.88
C ALA A 19 17.03 -25.19 16.04
N SER A 20 17.43 -25.99 17.03
CA SER A 20 16.50 -26.55 18.03
C SER A 20 17.04 -26.45 19.46
N ASP A 21 16.93 -25.25 20.03
CA ASP A 21 17.02 -25.06 21.47
C ASP A 21 15.60 -25.12 22.09
N PRO A 22 15.41 -25.82 23.22
CA PRO A 22 14.12 -25.83 23.93
C PRO A 22 13.68 -24.42 24.34
N PRO A 23 12.37 -24.11 24.35
CA PRO A 23 11.84 -22.82 24.82
C PRO A 23 12.29 -22.46 26.25
N GLU A 24 12.54 -23.46 27.10
CA GLU A 24 13.00 -23.31 28.48
C GLU A 24 14.46 -22.87 28.57
N THR A 25 15.26 -23.09 27.52
CA THR A 25 16.67 -22.71 27.45
C THR A 25 17.01 -22.12 26.07
N PRO A 26 16.47 -20.93 25.74
CA PRO A 26 16.66 -20.34 24.41
C PRO A 26 18.14 -20.01 24.19
N PHE A 27 18.61 -20.24 22.96
CA PHE A 27 19.97 -19.92 22.49
C PHE A 27 21.11 -20.70 23.18
N LYS A 28 20.81 -21.77 23.93
CA LYS A 28 21.83 -22.59 24.61
C LYS A 28 22.95 -23.01 23.66
N SER A 29 22.61 -23.54 22.48
CA SER A 29 23.60 -23.98 21.49
C SER A 29 24.48 -22.82 21.00
N LYS A 30 23.92 -21.61 20.85
CA LYS A 30 24.67 -20.40 20.48
C LYS A 30 25.64 -19.94 21.58
N TYR A 31 25.26 -20.07 22.85
CA TYR A 31 26.15 -19.76 23.98
C TYR A 31 27.28 -20.79 24.10
N GLU A 32 26.99 -22.08 23.93
CA GLU A 32 28.00 -23.14 23.93
C GLU A 32 29.01 -22.97 22.77
N ALA A 33 28.51 -22.69 21.57
CA ALA A 33 29.35 -22.37 20.42
C ALA A 33 30.27 -21.18 20.69
N ARG A 34 29.71 -20.11 21.27
CA ARG A 34 30.47 -18.89 21.60
C ARG A 34 31.61 -19.17 22.57
N ALA A 35 31.38 -19.96 23.62
CA ALA A 35 32.41 -20.32 24.59
C ALA A 35 33.58 -21.07 23.94
N ILE A 36 33.28 -21.97 23.00
CA ILE A 36 34.30 -22.69 22.22
C ILE A 36 35.09 -21.70 21.33
N LEU A 37 34.40 -20.81 20.63
CA LEU A 37 35.03 -19.83 19.73
C LEU A 37 35.89 -18.80 20.49
N GLU A 38 35.43 -18.32 21.65
CA GLU A 38 36.19 -17.41 22.51
C GLU A 38 37.45 -18.09 23.07
N SER A 39 37.38 -19.38 23.39
CA SER A 39 38.54 -20.17 23.78
C SER A 39 39.55 -20.25 22.62
N LEU A 40 39.08 -20.60 21.41
CA LEU A 40 39.91 -20.64 20.19
C LEU A 40 40.57 -19.31 19.86
N LEU A 41 39.87 -18.20 20.09
CA LEU A 41 40.36 -16.86 19.79
C LEU A 41 41.60 -16.49 20.63
N LYS A 42 41.72 -16.99 21.86
CA LYS A 42 42.82 -16.66 22.80
C LYS A 42 44.19 -17.14 22.31
N HIS A 43 44.26 -18.30 21.66
CA HIS A 43 45.52 -18.88 21.17
C HIS A 43 45.69 -18.81 19.65
N THR A 44 44.69 -18.33 18.92
CA THR A 44 44.83 -18.06 17.49
C THR A 44 45.77 -16.87 17.27
N GLN A 45 46.84 -17.02 16.50
CA GLN A 45 47.80 -15.92 16.23
C GLN A 45 47.53 -15.16 14.92
N ASN A 46 47.09 -15.87 13.88
CA ASN A 46 46.81 -15.28 12.57
C ASN A 46 45.59 -14.34 12.65
N GLN A 47 45.77 -13.08 12.25
CA GLN A 47 44.75 -12.03 12.31
C GLN A 47 43.52 -12.34 11.45
N LEU A 48 43.70 -13.01 10.31
CA LEU A 48 42.60 -13.43 9.45
C LEU A 48 41.74 -14.49 10.14
N HIS A 49 42.36 -15.49 10.76
CA HIS A 49 41.61 -16.51 11.52
C HIS A 49 40.92 -15.89 12.72
N LYS A 50 41.55 -14.92 13.40
CA LYS A 50 40.89 -14.16 14.46
C LYS A 50 39.63 -13.48 13.93
N ALA A 51 39.72 -12.79 12.79
CA ALA A 51 38.56 -12.11 12.19
C ALA A 51 37.42 -13.08 11.86
N LEU A 52 37.71 -14.25 11.29
CA LEU A 52 36.69 -15.26 10.96
C LEU A 52 36.04 -15.87 12.23
N ILE A 53 36.83 -16.16 13.25
CA ILE A 53 36.30 -16.63 14.55
C ILE A 53 35.46 -15.52 15.20
N THR A 54 35.94 -14.28 15.20
CA THR A 54 35.23 -13.12 15.73
C THR A 54 33.93 -12.85 14.96
N HIS A 55 33.87 -13.13 13.66
CA HIS A 55 32.65 -13.03 12.86
C HIS A 55 31.56 -13.96 13.41
N HIS A 56 31.87 -15.23 13.65
CA HIS A 56 30.92 -16.19 14.22
C HIS A 56 30.48 -15.83 15.64
N ILE A 57 31.40 -15.34 16.47
CA ILE A 57 31.06 -14.80 17.81
C ILE A 57 30.07 -13.65 17.67
N ALA A 58 30.35 -12.71 16.75
CA ALA A 58 29.52 -11.54 16.54
C ALA A 58 28.10 -11.90 16.06
N LEU A 59 27.97 -12.85 15.13
CA LEU A 59 26.66 -13.35 14.69
C LEU A 59 25.91 -14.08 15.81
N SER A 60 26.61 -14.84 16.65
CA SER A 60 26.01 -15.44 17.84
C SER A 60 25.44 -14.36 18.75
N HIS A 61 26.16 -13.24 18.95
CA HIS A 61 25.68 -12.08 19.70
C HIS A 61 24.43 -11.46 19.07
N ILE A 62 24.48 -11.12 17.77
CA ILE A 62 23.36 -10.52 17.01
C ILE A 62 22.11 -11.41 17.03
N HIS A 63 22.26 -12.72 16.88
CA HIS A 63 21.15 -13.67 16.92
C HIS A 63 20.74 -14.10 18.34
N SER A 64 21.30 -13.46 19.37
CA SER A 64 20.96 -13.63 20.79
C SER A 64 20.53 -12.28 21.39
N GLN A 65 20.47 -12.16 22.71
CA GLN A 65 19.92 -10.98 23.38
C GLN A 65 20.89 -9.77 23.48
N ASP A 66 22.08 -9.83 22.86
CA ASP A 66 23.09 -8.77 22.95
C ASP A 66 23.65 -8.41 21.57
N ALA A 67 22.82 -7.75 20.76
CA ALA A 67 23.21 -7.31 19.42
C ALA A 67 24.32 -6.23 19.44
N SER A 68 24.44 -5.44 20.51
CA SER A 68 25.42 -4.36 20.63
C SER A 68 26.87 -4.87 20.62
N ALA A 69 27.16 -5.91 21.40
CA ALA A 69 28.46 -6.55 21.38
C ALA A 69 28.79 -7.11 19.98
N GLY A 70 27.82 -7.72 19.32
CA GLY A 70 27.98 -8.26 17.97
C GLY A 70 28.29 -7.19 16.93
N VAL A 71 27.55 -6.08 16.93
CA VAL A 71 27.82 -4.92 16.06
C VAL A 71 29.23 -4.39 16.28
N THR A 72 29.62 -4.21 17.54
CA THR A 72 30.95 -3.70 17.91
C THR A 72 32.06 -4.60 17.34
N LEU A 73 31.91 -5.92 17.46
CA LEU A 73 32.87 -6.90 16.95
C LEU A 73 32.95 -6.88 15.41
N LEU A 74 31.81 -6.80 14.71
CA LEU A 74 31.79 -6.71 13.25
C LEU A 74 32.45 -5.42 12.74
N THR A 75 32.05 -4.28 13.29
CA THR A 75 32.50 -2.96 12.81
C THR A 75 33.95 -2.65 13.19
N SER A 76 34.38 -3.02 14.40
CA SER A 76 35.70 -2.62 14.91
C SER A 76 36.81 -3.63 14.59
N SER A 77 36.45 -4.91 14.38
CA SER A 77 37.44 -5.98 14.22
C SER A 77 37.32 -6.67 12.86
N VAL A 78 36.15 -7.23 12.54
CA VAL A 78 36.00 -8.11 11.37
C VAL A 78 36.11 -7.33 10.06
N VAL A 79 35.27 -6.31 9.87
CA VAL A 79 35.21 -5.55 8.62
C VAL A 79 36.56 -4.89 8.27
N PRO A 80 37.26 -4.19 9.20
CA PRO A 80 38.56 -3.59 8.89
C PRO A 80 39.63 -4.60 8.46
N ILE A 81 39.68 -5.77 9.12
CA ILE A 81 40.67 -6.81 8.79
C ILE A 81 40.39 -7.41 7.41
N LEU A 82 39.13 -7.77 7.12
CA LEU A 82 38.78 -8.39 5.85
C LEU A 82 38.88 -7.39 4.68
N LYS A 83 38.49 -6.12 4.89
CA LYS A 83 38.52 -5.06 3.86
C LYS A 83 39.94 -4.62 3.51
N SER A 84 40.88 -4.71 4.45
CA SER A 84 42.29 -4.32 4.23
C SER A 84 43.15 -5.42 3.59
N HIS A 85 42.60 -6.63 3.40
CA HIS A 85 43.32 -7.72 2.75
C HIS A 85 43.52 -7.45 1.25
N ALA A 86 44.70 -7.79 0.72
CA ALA A 86 45.05 -7.58 -0.69
C ALA A 86 44.07 -8.28 -1.66
N HIS A 87 43.49 -9.39 -1.21
CA HIS A 87 42.51 -10.20 -1.93
C HIS A 87 41.09 -10.04 -1.37
N ILE A 88 40.60 -8.81 -1.24
CA ILE A 88 39.26 -8.51 -0.69
C ILE A 88 38.12 -9.31 -1.35
N HIS A 89 38.26 -9.68 -2.62
CA HIS A 89 37.28 -10.46 -3.38
C HIS A 89 37.12 -11.89 -2.85
N GLU A 90 38.17 -12.50 -2.28
CA GLU A 90 38.09 -13.83 -1.65
C GLU A 90 37.18 -13.81 -0.42
N PHE A 91 37.13 -12.67 0.29
CA PHE A 91 36.32 -12.47 1.50
C PHE A 91 34.96 -11.85 1.23
N ALA A 92 34.54 -11.75 -0.04
CA ALA A 92 33.32 -11.06 -0.43
C ALA A 92 32.08 -11.64 0.28
N LEU A 93 32.02 -12.96 0.43
CA LEU A 93 30.96 -13.66 1.15
C LEU A 93 30.88 -13.26 2.63
N ALA A 94 32.01 -13.30 3.33
CA ALA A 94 32.08 -12.94 4.75
C ALA A 94 31.74 -11.46 4.98
N LEU A 95 32.26 -10.57 4.14
CA LEU A 95 31.97 -9.14 4.18
C LEU A 95 30.49 -8.86 3.92
N GLN A 96 29.91 -9.47 2.88
CA GLN A 96 28.49 -9.33 2.56
C GLN A 96 27.60 -9.83 3.70
N HIS A 97 27.94 -10.97 4.30
CA HIS A 97 27.23 -11.47 5.46
C HIS A 97 27.31 -10.49 6.64
N ALA A 98 28.50 -9.96 6.93
CA ALA A 98 28.68 -8.99 8.02
C ALA A 98 27.84 -7.72 7.79
N TYR A 99 27.90 -7.14 6.60
CA TYR A 99 27.14 -5.93 6.27
C TYR A 99 25.64 -6.15 6.27
N ASN A 100 25.15 -7.26 5.73
CA ASN A 100 23.72 -7.59 5.76
C ASN A 100 23.23 -7.77 7.21
N SER A 101 24.01 -8.42 8.08
CA SER A 101 23.68 -8.54 9.51
C SER A 101 23.68 -7.18 10.23
N LEU A 102 24.66 -6.32 9.95
CA LEU A 102 24.71 -4.95 10.49
C LEU A 102 23.49 -4.13 10.04
N ALA A 103 23.07 -4.27 8.79
CA ALA A 103 21.91 -3.56 8.26
C ALA A 103 20.63 -3.90 9.03
N ILE A 104 20.37 -5.20 9.25
CA ILE A 104 19.20 -5.67 9.99
C ILE A 104 19.18 -5.07 11.41
N VAL A 105 20.30 -5.10 12.12
CA VAL A 105 20.40 -4.54 13.47
C VAL A 105 20.19 -3.02 13.46
N ASN A 106 20.82 -2.31 12.53
CA ASN A 106 20.68 -0.86 12.42
C ASN A 106 19.23 -0.44 12.12
N VAL A 107 18.51 -1.16 11.24
CA VAL A 107 17.07 -0.92 11.01
C VAL A 107 16.28 -1.14 12.31
N GLY A 108 16.56 -2.20 13.05
CA GLY A 108 15.90 -2.49 14.33
C GLY A 108 16.20 -1.45 15.43
N TRP A 109 17.28 -0.68 15.30
CA TRP A 109 17.62 0.46 16.16
C TRP A 109 17.18 1.82 15.58
N GLU A 110 16.39 1.82 14.50
CA GLU A 110 15.93 3.03 13.81
C GLU A 110 17.07 3.87 13.20
N GLU A 111 18.27 3.30 13.05
CA GLU A 111 19.46 3.91 12.45
C GLU A 111 19.48 3.68 10.92
N VAL A 112 18.42 4.13 10.23
CA VAL A 112 18.18 3.88 8.80
C VAL A 112 19.34 4.34 7.91
N GLY A 113 19.96 5.48 8.24
CA GLY A 113 21.12 6.00 7.49
C GLY A 113 22.33 5.06 7.55
N ARG A 114 22.62 4.51 8.73
CA ARG A 114 23.71 3.53 8.91
C ARG A 114 23.41 2.21 8.23
N ALA A 115 22.15 1.76 8.26
CA ALA A 115 21.71 0.57 7.54
C ALA A 115 21.94 0.74 6.02
N LEU A 116 21.64 1.91 5.47
CA LEU A 116 21.89 2.21 4.06
C LEU A 116 23.38 2.18 3.72
N GLU A 117 24.23 2.83 4.53
CA GLU A 117 25.68 2.88 4.31
C GLU A 117 26.30 1.48 4.25
N VAL A 118 25.98 0.61 5.20
CA VAL A 118 26.54 -0.75 5.21
C VAL A 118 26.03 -1.60 4.05
N LEU A 119 24.79 -1.44 3.62
CA LEU A 119 24.25 -2.17 2.46
C LEU A 119 24.87 -1.72 1.14
N LEU A 120 25.12 -0.42 0.97
CA LEU A 120 25.85 0.09 -0.21
C LEU A 120 27.29 -0.44 -0.25
N GLU A 121 27.94 -0.58 0.91
CA GLU A 121 29.24 -1.25 0.98
C GLU A 121 29.16 -2.74 0.64
N SER A 122 28.09 -3.43 1.04
CA SER A 122 27.81 -4.82 0.67
C SER A 122 27.66 -5.00 -0.85
N GLU A 123 26.88 -4.12 -1.50
CA GLU A 123 26.74 -4.07 -2.96
C GLU A 123 28.10 -3.80 -3.64
N ARG A 124 28.88 -2.84 -3.13
CA ARG A 124 30.22 -2.54 -3.66
C ARG A 124 31.15 -3.75 -3.61
N VAL A 125 31.11 -4.53 -2.51
CA VAL A 125 31.91 -5.75 -2.37
C VAL A 125 31.51 -6.80 -3.41
N TYR A 126 30.21 -7.03 -3.62
CA TYR A 126 29.71 -7.92 -4.67
C TYR A 126 30.21 -7.51 -6.06
N LEU A 127 30.07 -6.22 -6.41
CA LEU A 127 30.49 -5.71 -7.72
C LEU A 127 32.01 -5.85 -7.95
N LEU A 128 32.82 -5.62 -6.91
CA LEU A 128 34.27 -5.82 -6.99
C LEU A 128 34.63 -7.28 -7.21
N ALA A 129 34.01 -8.21 -6.47
CA ALA A 129 34.23 -9.63 -6.68
C ALA A 129 33.86 -10.04 -8.10
N LYS A 130 32.67 -9.65 -8.56
CA LYS A 130 32.18 -9.93 -9.93
C LYS A 130 33.12 -9.41 -11.01
N LYS A 131 33.68 -8.20 -10.82
CA LYS A 131 34.66 -7.61 -11.74
C LYS A 131 36.01 -8.36 -11.72
N ALA A 132 36.43 -8.86 -10.57
CA ALA A 132 37.67 -9.63 -10.44
C ALA A 132 37.57 -11.00 -11.13
N GLY A 133 36.37 -11.59 -11.18
CA GLY A 133 36.12 -12.88 -11.85
C GLY A 133 36.78 -14.08 -11.15
N ILE A 134 37.21 -13.90 -9.90
CA ILE A 134 37.83 -14.93 -9.07
C ILE A 134 36.74 -15.59 -8.23
N GLU A 135 36.72 -16.93 -8.19
CA GLU A 135 35.75 -17.71 -7.40
C GLU A 135 35.79 -17.25 -5.93
N PRO A 136 34.66 -16.77 -5.37
CA PRO A 136 34.57 -16.43 -3.96
C PRO A 136 34.73 -17.68 -3.09
N VAL A 137 35.41 -17.58 -1.96
CA VAL A 137 35.57 -18.71 -1.03
C VAL A 137 34.60 -18.52 0.14
N ASP A 138 33.83 -19.56 0.49
CA ASP A 138 33.00 -19.55 1.70
C ASP A 138 33.85 -19.85 2.94
N VAL A 139 34.74 -18.91 3.24
CA VAL A 139 35.69 -18.96 4.37
C VAL A 139 35.01 -19.08 5.73
N LEU A 140 33.69 -18.85 5.82
CA LEU A 140 32.92 -19.01 7.05
C LEU A 140 32.55 -20.48 7.31
N LYS A 141 32.38 -21.29 6.26
CA LYS A 141 32.04 -22.72 6.36
C LYS A 141 33.23 -23.65 6.22
N GLU A 142 34.30 -23.19 5.58
CA GLU A 142 35.50 -24.02 5.43
C GLU A 142 36.22 -24.17 6.77
N SER A 143 36.39 -25.42 7.20
CA SER A 143 37.22 -25.78 8.37
C SER A 143 38.73 -25.67 8.09
N ARG A 144 39.13 -25.07 6.97
CA ARG A 144 40.51 -24.99 6.49
C ARG A 144 40.90 -23.55 6.17
N PRO A 145 42.00 -23.05 6.75
CA PRO A 145 42.63 -21.83 6.30
C PRO A 145 43.73 -22.02 5.25
N ASP A 146 44.01 -23.25 4.79
CA ASP A 146 44.98 -23.51 3.73
C ASP A 146 44.24 -23.62 2.38
N ILE A 147 44.36 -22.55 1.58
CA ILE A 147 43.71 -22.32 0.27
C ILE A 147 44.30 -23.24 -0.85
N SER A 148 45.12 -24.24 -0.51
CA SER A 148 46.06 -24.85 -1.47
C SER A 148 45.73 -26.27 -1.95
N GLN A 149 44.49 -26.76 -1.89
CA GLN A 149 44.14 -28.02 -2.55
C GLN A 149 42.80 -27.91 -3.30
N GLU A 150 42.91 -27.99 -4.63
CA GLU A 150 41.81 -28.18 -5.57
C GLU A 150 41.07 -29.49 -5.23
N GLU A 151 39.98 -29.40 -4.47
CA GLU A 151 39.03 -30.50 -4.32
C GLU A 151 38.09 -30.49 -5.54
N GLU A 152 38.17 -31.53 -6.37
CA GLU A 152 37.26 -31.78 -7.50
C GLU A 152 35.79 -31.77 -7.02
N GLY A 153 34.97 -30.86 -7.54
CA GLY A 153 33.52 -30.81 -7.26
C GLY A 153 32.98 -29.56 -6.53
N HIS A 154 33.77 -28.49 -6.39
CA HIS A 154 33.35 -27.21 -5.78
C HIS A 154 33.19 -26.02 -6.75
N GLU A 155 33.42 -26.22 -8.05
CA GLU A 155 33.32 -25.15 -9.06
C GLU A 155 31.93 -24.48 -9.04
N GLY A 156 31.90 -23.15 -8.87
CA GLY A 156 30.68 -22.33 -8.88
C GLY A 156 29.86 -22.29 -7.59
N LYS A 157 30.23 -23.02 -6.52
CA LYS A 157 29.50 -22.96 -5.23
C LYS A 157 29.66 -21.61 -4.54
N GLY A 158 30.85 -21.01 -4.60
CA GLY A 158 31.14 -19.71 -4.02
C GLY A 158 30.38 -18.60 -4.73
N TRP A 159 30.37 -18.63 -6.06
CA TRP A 159 29.53 -17.73 -6.86
C TRP A 159 28.06 -17.87 -6.54
N LYS A 160 27.54 -19.09 -6.41
CA LYS A 160 26.14 -19.30 -6.03
C LYS A 160 25.82 -18.67 -4.68
N ALA A 161 26.64 -18.91 -3.66
CA ALA A 161 26.45 -18.32 -2.34
C ALA A 161 26.55 -16.79 -2.37
N LEU A 162 27.43 -16.23 -3.21
CA LEU A 162 27.63 -14.79 -3.31
C LEU A 162 26.45 -14.13 -4.04
N GLU A 163 25.91 -14.77 -5.06
CA GLU A 163 24.68 -14.33 -5.72
C GLU A 163 23.48 -14.39 -4.76
N GLU A 164 23.34 -15.44 -3.94
CA GLU A 164 22.32 -15.53 -2.89
C GLU A 164 22.46 -14.43 -1.83
N GLY A 165 23.69 -14.18 -1.37
CA GLY A 165 23.99 -13.08 -0.45
C GLY A 165 23.65 -11.71 -1.02
N TYR A 166 23.93 -11.49 -2.31
CA TYR A 166 23.63 -10.22 -2.98
C TYR A 166 22.15 -10.02 -3.22
N THR A 167 21.40 -11.08 -3.51
CA THR A 167 19.93 -11.01 -3.55
C THR A 167 19.34 -10.55 -2.22
N LYS A 168 19.90 -10.99 -1.09
CA LYS A 168 19.51 -10.47 0.24
C LYS A 168 19.90 -9.00 0.42
N THR A 169 21.09 -8.61 -0.04
CA THR A 169 21.55 -7.20 0.02
C THR A 169 20.60 -6.27 -0.73
N VAL A 170 20.22 -6.61 -1.98
CA VAL A 170 19.30 -5.76 -2.76
C VAL A 170 17.89 -5.76 -2.19
N TYR A 171 17.44 -6.87 -1.60
CA TYR A 171 16.16 -6.92 -0.89
C TYR A 171 16.16 -5.97 0.32
N PHE A 172 17.22 -5.98 1.13
CA PHE A 172 17.34 -5.05 2.25
C PHE A 172 17.52 -3.60 1.79
N LEU A 173 18.20 -3.35 0.67
CA LEU A 173 18.25 -2.00 0.08
C LEU A 173 16.86 -1.50 -0.29
N ALA A 174 16.01 -2.35 -0.88
CA ALA A 174 14.62 -1.98 -1.17
C ALA A 174 13.89 -1.57 0.11
N GLN A 175 13.96 -2.38 1.16
CA GLN A 175 13.33 -2.09 2.45
C GLN A 175 13.84 -0.78 3.07
N VAL A 176 15.16 -0.60 3.13
CA VAL A 176 15.78 0.60 3.72
C VAL A 176 15.44 1.85 2.94
N TYR A 177 15.46 1.82 1.60
CA TYR A 177 15.02 2.97 0.80
C TYR A 177 13.53 3.26 1.00
N GLY A 178 12.68 2.25 1.21
CA GLY A 178 11.26 2.43 1.53
C GLY A 178 10.99 3.11 2.88
N LEU A 179 11.98 3.13 3.78
CA LEU A 179 11.91 3.86 5.05
C LEU A 179 12.38 5.32 4.95
N ILE A 180 12.96 5.72 3.80
CA ILE A 180 13.52 7.07 3.60
C ILE A 180 12.54 7.89 2.76
N GLN A 181 12.02 8.98 3.34
CA GLN A 181 11.09 9.88 2.67
C GLN A 181 11.63 10.36 1.31
N GLY A 182 10.81 10.22 0.26
CA GLY A 182 11.14 10.64 -1.10
C GLY A 182 12.13 9.71 -1.83
N LYS A 183 12.36 8.49 -1.33
CA LYS A 183 13.20 7.47 -2.00
C LYS A 183 12.42 6.25 -2.50
N ASP A 184 11.10 6.39 -2.66
CA ASP A 184 10.20 5.31 -3.12
C ASP A 184 10.63 4.72 -4.46
N GLU A 185 11.13 5.55 -5.38
CA GLU A 185 11.65 5.11 -6.68
C GLU A 185 12.82 4.14 -6.54
N LYS A 186 13.81 4.47 -5.69
CA LYS A 186 14.93 3.57 -5.44
C LYS A 186 14.49 2.28 -4.77
N SER A 187 13.52 2.37 -3.84
CA SER A 187 12.92 1.19 -3.23
C SER A 187 12.31 0.26 -4.29
N ALA A 188 11.52 0.81 -5.21
CA ALA A 188 10.91 0.07 -6.31
C ALA A 188 11.95 -0.53 -7.28
N GLU A 189 13.03 0.20 -7.61
CA GLU A 189 14.14 -0.31 -8.42
C GLU A 189 14.79 -1.55 -7.79
N TYR A 190 15.14 -1.47 -6.50
CA TYR A 190 15.75 -2.59 -5.78
C TYR A 190 14.77 -3.75 -5.55
N CYS A 191 13.48 -3.48 -5.35
CA CYS A 191 12.45 -4.51 -5.29
C CYS A 191 12.35 -5.27 -6.63
N LEU A 192 12.26 -4.55 -7.75
CA LEU A 192 12.27 -5.15 -9.08
C LEU A 192 13.55 -5.96 -9.35
N LEU A 193 14.71 -5.43 -8.97
CA LEU A 193 15.99 -6.13 -9.09
C LEU A 193 15.98 -7.44 -8.28
N THR A 194 15.45 -7.41 -7.06
CA THR A 194 15.32 -8.60 -6.20
C THR A 194 14.48 -9.67 -6.89
N LEU A 195 13.30 -9.31 -7.41
CA LEU A 195 12.38 -10.25 -8.08
C LEU A 195 13.01 -10.86 -9.34
N LYS A 196 13.68 -10.04 -10.16
CA LYS A 196 14.41 -10.51 -11.35
C LYS A 196 15.52 -11.48 -10.97
N ARG A 197 16.27 -11.19 -9.90
CA ARG A 197 17.35 -12.06 -9.42
C ARG A 197 16.81 -13.41 -8.91
N GLN A 198 15.69 -13.40 -8.19
CA GLN A 198 15.03 -14.60 -7.71
C GLN A 198 14.58 -15.49 -8.89
N LEU A 199 13.97 -14.93 -9.93
CA LEU A 199 13.59 -15.68 -11.14
C LEU A 199 14.79 -16.29 -11.88
N ASN A 200 15.95 -15.61 -11.85
CA ASN A 200 17.18 -16.11 -12.43
C ASN A 200 17.91 -17.15 -11.55
N GLY A 201 17.32 -17.58 -10.44
CA GLY A 201 17.87 -18.61 -9.55
C GLY A 201 18.91 -18.11 -8.56
N TYR A 202 19.10 -16.78 -8.44
CA TYR A 202 20.10 -16.18 -7.55
C TYR A 202 19.59 -15.97 -6.11
N GLY A 203 18.42 -16.48 -5.72
CA GLY A 203 17.83 -16.28 -4.39
C GLY A 203 17.51 -17.56 -3.62
N GLY A 204 17.97 -18.72 -4.10
CA GLY A 204 17.50 -20.02 -3.63
C GLY A 204 16.09 -20.36 -4.16
N ALA A 205 15.36 -21.20 -3.43
CA ALA A 205 13.99 -21.55 -3.79
C ALA A 205 13.06 -20.35 -3.64
N ILE A 206 12.32 -20.02 -4.71
CA ILE A 206 11.39 -18.88 -4.71
C ILE A 206 10.19 -19.20 -3.83
N ASN A 207 9.96 -18.38 -2.80
CA ASN A 207 8.66 -18.34 -2.14
C ASN A 207 7.66 -17.63 -3.06
N ARG A 208 6.88 -18.43 -3.80
CA ARG A 208 5.95 -17.94 -4.82
C ARG A 208 4.88 -17.01 -4.27
N LEU A 209 4.48 -17.19 -3.00
CA LEU A 209 3.50 -16.36 -2.34
C LEU A 209 4.07 -14.96 -2.09
N THR A 210 5.20 -14.88 -1.37
CA THR A 210 5.89 -13.60 -1.09
C THR A 210 6.27 -12.88 -2.37
N TRP A 211 6.80 -13.62 -3.36
CA TRP A 211 7.13 -13.06 -4.67
C TRP A 211 5.93 -12.42 -5.36
N SER A 212 4.76 -13.04 -5.25
CA SER A 212 3.53 -12.49 -5.82
C SER A 212 3.07 -11.23 -5.09
N LEU A 213 3.17 -11.20 -3.76
CA LEU A 213 2.85 -10.01 -2.94
C LEU A 213 3.76 -8.84 -3.29
N ASP A 214 5.07 -9.06 -3.40
CA ASP A 214 6.05 -8.05 -3.80
C ASP A 214 5.75 -7.50 -5.21
N CYS A 215 5.37 -8.37 -6.16
CA CYS A 215 4.89 -7.94 -7.48
C CYS A 215 3.63 -7.08 -7.41
N MET A 216 2.67 -7.44 -6.55
CA MET A 216 1.45 -6.65 -6.37
C MET A 216 1.73 -5.27 -5.75
N THR A 217 2.68 -5.17 -4.83
CA THR A 217 3.16 -3.88 -4.29
C THR A 217 3.80 -3.02 -5.38
N LEU A 218 4.65 -3.60 -6.23
CA LEU A 218 5.19 -2.87 -7.40
C LEU A 218 4.08 -2.41 -8.35
N SER A 219 3.03 -3.21 -8.55
CA SER A 219 1.89 -2.79 -9.36
C SER A 219 1.26 -1.51 -8.82
N GLN A 220 1.00 -1.44 -7.51
CA GLN A 220 0.43 -0.24 -6.89
C GLN A 220 1.34 0.98 -7.11
N PHE A 221 2.63 0.82 -6.82
CA PHE A 221 3.65 1.87 -7.01
C PHE A 221 3.63 2.46 -8.43
N TYR A 222 3.58 1.60 -9.46
CA TYR A 222 3.53 2.03 -10.86
C TYR A 222 2.19 2.65 -11.24
N THR A 223 1.09 2.12 -10.70
CA THR A 223 -0.27 2.63 -10.95
C THR A 223 -0.43 4.06 -10.47
N GLU A 224 0.06 4.38 -9.28
CA GLU A 224 0.03 5.73 -8.70
C GLU A 224 0.81 6.77 -9.51
N ARG A 225 1.73 6.30 -10.38
CA ARG A 225 2.54 7.14 -11.27
C ARG A 225 2.03 7.13 -12.72
N ASN A 226 0.83 6.59 -12.96
CA ASN A 226 0.25 6.41 -14.30
C ASN A 226 1.09 5.51 -15.23
N ALA A 227 2.02 4.73 -14.70
CA ALA A 227 2.86 3.79 -15.44
C ALA A 227 2.15 2.44 -15.62
N PHE A 228 0.96 2.50 -16.23
CA PHE A 228 0.01 1.38 -16.27
C PHE A 228 0.57 0.13 -16.97
N ASP A 229 1.47 0.27 -17.96
CA ASP A 229 2.15 -0.88 -18.58
C ASP A 229 2.97 -1.70 -17.58
N LEU A 230 3.74 -1.01 -16.71
CA LEU A 230 4.55 -1.68 -15.69
C LEU A 230 3.64 -2.29 -14.62
N GLY A 231 2.61 -1.56 -14.19
CA GLY A 231 1.60 -2.05 -13.25
C GLY A 231 0.92 -3.32 -13.76
N TYR A 232 0.50 -3.32 -15.02
CA TYR A 232 -0.13 -4.48 -15.66
C TYR A 232 0.81 -5.68 -15.73
N GLN A 233 2.07 -5.49 -16.13
CA GLN A 233 3.06 -6.57 -16.18
C GLN A 233 3.29 -7.20 -14.80
N CYS A 234 3.35 -6.38 -13.74
CA CYS A 234 3.44 -6.84 -12.37
C CYS A 234 2.22 -7.68 -11.95
N LEU A 235 0.99 -7.23 -12.27
CA LEU A 235 -0.24 -7.99 -11.97
C LEU A 235 -0.32 -9.32 -12.72
N ALA A 236 0.04 -9.31 -14.01
CA ALA A 236 0.07 -10.53 -14.81
C ALA A 236 1.08 -11.55 -14.26
N ALA A 237 2.25 -11.09 -13.84
CA ALA A 237 3.27 -11.94 -13.25
C ALA A 237 2.85 -12.50 -11.87
N ALA A 238 2.27 -11.66 -11.00
CA ALA A 238 1.73 -12.09 -9.70
C ALA A 238 0.62 -13.14 -9.88
N LEU A 239 -0.29 -12.92 -10.82
CA LEU A 239 -1.35 -13.86 -11.15
C LEU A 239 -0.79 -15.22 -11.59
N GLN A 240 0.17 -15.21 -12.51
CA GLN A 240 0.79 -16.44 -13.01
C GLN A 240 1.53 -17.19 -11.90
N MET A 241 2.26 -16.46 -11.05
CA MET A 241 2.99 -17.03 -9.93
C MET A 241 2.04 -17.67 -8.90
N LEU A 242 0.97 -16.98 -8.47
CA LEU A 242 -0.04 -17.53 -7.56
C LEU A 242 -0.75 -18.76 -8.15
N SER A 243 -1.10 -18.73 -9.43
CA SER A 243 -1.77 -19.84 -10.12
C SER A 243 -0.92 -21.12 -10.16
N SER A 244 0.39 -20.99 -10.00
CA SER A 244 1.32 -22.12 -9.95
C SER A 244 1.45 -22.76 -8.56
N ILE A 245 0.99 -22.11 -7.48
CA ILE A 245 1.12 -22.61 -6.09
C ILE A 245 0.17 -23.79 -5.88
N PRO A 246 0.66 -25.01 -5.61
CA PRO A 246 -0.22 -26.16 -5.38
C PRO A 246 -1.18 -25.89 -4.22
N ILE A 247 -2.45 -26.27 -4.38
CA ILE A 247 -3.42 -26.17 -3.27
C ILE A 247 -2.99 -27.16 -2.20
N PRO A 248 -2.75 -26.74 -0.95
CA PRO A 248 -2.48 -27.68 0.14
C PRO A 248 -3.66 -28.66 0.29
N ASP A 249 -3.40 -29.91 0.69
CA ASP A 249 -4.39 -31.01 0.75
C ASP A 249 -5.48 -30.83 1.83
N GLY A 250 -5.83 -29.60 2.19
CA GLY A 250 -6.85 -29.24 3.18
C GLY A 250 -6.48 -29.60 4.62
N GLN A 251 -5.36 -30.28 4.83
CA GLN A 251 -4.83 -30.63 6.15
C GLN A 251 -4.22 -29.42 6.86
N ASP A 252 -3.64 -28.50 6.11
CA ASP A 252 -3.14 -27.22 6.61
C ASP A 252 -4.13 -26.09 6.31
N VAL A 253 -4.95 -25.76 7.31
CA VAL A 253 -5.99 -24.73 7.20
C VAL A 253 -5.37 -23.34 7.05
N GLU A 254 -4.21 -23.09 7.67
CA GLU A 254 -3.56 -21.79 7.69
C GLU A 254 -2.90 -21.47 6.34
N GLU A 255 -2.21 -22.45 5.74
CA GLU A 255 -1.64 -22.29 4.39
C GLU A 255 -2.73 -22.06 3.34
N VAL A 256 -3.83 -22.81 3.43
CA VAL A 256 -4.98 -22.64 2.51
C VAL A 256 -5.60 -21.26 2.67
N ASP A 257 -5.79 -20.77 3.90
CA ASP A 257 -6.36 -19.45 4.14
C ASP A 257 -5.44 -18.33 3.65
N THR A 258 -4.13 -18.45 3.91
CA THR A 258 -3.11 -17.50 3.44
C THR A 258 -3.11 -17.37 1.92
N LEU A 259 -3.26 -18.49 1.20
CA LEU A 259 -3.37 -18.48 -0.26
C LEU A 259 -4.68 -17.81 -0.72
N LYS A 260 -5.82 -18.11 -0.08
CA LYS A 260 -7.11 -17.47 -0.39
C LYS A 260 -7.06 -15.97 -0.17
N ARG A 261 -6.46 -15.52 0.93
CA ARG A 261 -6.23 -14.10 1.23
C ARG A 261 -5.41 -13.43 0.13
N SER A 262 -4.30 -14.05 -0.26
CA SER A 262 -3.42 -13.50 -1.30
C SER A 262 -4.09 -13.40 -2.67
N ILE A 263 -5.03 -14.30 -2.99
CA ILE A 263 -5.87 -14.21 -4.18
C ILE A 263 -6.88 -13.07 -4.07
N ALA A 264 -7.47 -12.87 -2.89
CA ALA A 264 -8.36 -11.74 -2.62
C ALA A 264 -7.62 -10.40 -2.73
N ASP A 265 -6.39 -10.33 -2.23
CA ASP A 265 -5.49 -9.17 -2.39
C ASP A 265 -5.21 -8.88 -3.86
N LEU A 266 -4.88 -9.90 -4.66
CA LEU A 266 -4.68 -9.74 -6.10
C LEU A 266 -5.91 -9.12 -6.77
N HIS A 267 -7.11 -9.62 -6.45
CA HIS A 267 -8.33 -9.07 -6.99
C HIS A 267 -8.58 -7.63 -6.53
N TRP A 268 -8.35 -7.31 -5.27
CA TRP A 268 -8.52 -5.94 -4.79
C TRP A 268 -7.57 -4.97 -5.52
N ILE A 269 -6.31 -5.36 -5.68
CA ILE A 269 -5.29 -4.55 -6.34
C ILE A 269 -5.56 -4.41 -7.84
N GLN A 270 -6.02 -5.47 -8.51
CA GLN A 270 -6.54 -5.38 -9.88
C GLN A 270 -7.71 -4.40 -9.98
N GLY A 271 -8.63 -4.43 -9.01
CA GLY A 271 -9.75 -3.48 -8.93
C GLY A 271 -9.27 -2.03 -8.87
N LYS A 272 -8.30 -1.76 -7.98
CA LYS A 272 -7.65 -0.44 -7.83
C LYS A 272 -6.90 -0.01 -9.09
N PHE A 273 -6.19 -0.92 -9.76
CA PHE A 273 -5.49 -0.66 -11.03
C PHE A 273 -6.45 -0.14 -12.11
N TYR A 274 -7.56 -0.85 -12.33
CA TYR A 274 -8.54 -0.43 -13.34
C TYR A 274 -9.32 0.82 -12.91
N LEU A 275 -9.58 1.01 -11.60
CA LEU A 275 -10.15 2.26 -11.08
C LEU A 275 -9.23 3.45 -11.40
N ALA A 276 -7.92 3.31 -11.23
CA ALA A 276 -6.96 4.35 -11.56
C ALA A 276 -6.98 4.70 -13.06
N ILE A 277 -7.09 3.70 -13.94
CA ILE A 277 -7.26 3.93 -15.37
C ILE A 277 -8.54 4.71 -15.67
N VAL A 278 -9.69 4.33 -15.07
CA VAL A 278 -10.96 5.05 -15.29
C VAL A 278 -10.84 6.52 -14.85
N LYS A 279 -10.19 6.78 -13.71
CA LYS A 279 -9.91 8.14 -13.24
C LYS A 279 -9.00 8.90 -14.22
N TRP A 280 -7.94 8.27 -14.70
CA TRP A 280 -6.98 8.87 -15.62
C TRP A 280 -7.61 9.21 -16.98
N ILE A 281 -8.49 8.34 -17.50
CA ILE A 281 -9.25 8.61 -18.75
C ILE A 281 -10.13 9.84 -18.59
N HIS A 282 -10.71 10.04 -17.41
CA HIS A 282 -11.57 11.19 -17.09
C HIS A 282 -10.75 12.48 -16.94
N ASP A 283 -9.58 12.39 -16.33
CA ASP A 283 -8.73 13.54 -16.05
C ASP A 283 -8.06 14.09 -17.32
N ARG A 284 -8.61 15.21 -17.84
CA ARG A 284 -8.18 15.82 -19.11
C ARG A 284 -6.82 16.51 -19.00
N ASP A 285 -6.35 16.82 -17.79
CA ASP A 285 -5.09 17.54 -17.54
C ASP A 285 -3.93 16.58 -17.18
N SER A 286 -4.21 15.30 -16.94
CA SER A 286 -3.26 14.25 -16.49
C SER A 286 -2.45 13.57 -17.61
N ASP A 287 -2.22 14.20 -18.76
CA ASP A 287 -1.34 13.64 -19.80
C ASP A 287 0.14 13.54 -19.35
N VAL A 288 0.46 14.10 -18.18
CA VAL A 288 1.74 13.95 -17.51
C VAL A 288 1.81 12.57 -16.85
N ILE A 289 2.58 11.66 -17.44
CA ILE A 289 3.17 10.55 -16.66
C ILE A 289 3.99 11.25 -15.57
N ASN A 290 3.63 11.04 -14.30
CA ASN A 290 4.39 11.59 -13.16
C ASN A 290 5.87 11.27 -13.41
N ASP A 291 6.73 12.29 -13.36
CA ASP A 291 8.08 12.31 -13.97
C ASP A 291 8.97 11.16 -13.46
N LEU A 292 8.76 9.98 -14.04
CA LEU A 292 9.55 8.79 -13.77
C LEU A 292 10.97 9.05 -14.24
N SER A 293 11.94 8.71 -13.40
CA SER A 293 13.35 8.86 -13.74
C SER A 293 13.71 8.19 -15.08
N THR A 294 14.79 8.63 -15.73
CA THR A 294 15.27 8.05 -16.99
C THR A 294 15.48 6.53 -16.91
N SER A 295 15.91 6.03 -15.75
CA SER A 295 16.06 4.60 -15.43
C SER A 295 14.74 3.82 -15.63
N PHE A 296 13.61 4.39 -15.20
CA PHE A 296 12.29 3.78 -15.38
C PHE A 296 11.80 3.82 -16.84
N LYS A 297 12.18 4.85 -17.61
CA LYS A 297 11.83 4.92 -19.04
C LYS A 297 12.51 3.80 -19.83
N ASP A 298 13.73 3.42 -19.46
CA ASP A 298 14.43 2.31 -20.09
C ASP A 298 13.75 0.95 -19.80
N LEU A 299 13.20 0.76 -18.59
CA LEU A 299 12.45 -0.45 -18.22
C LEU A 299 11.24 -0.71 -19.11
N MET A 300 10.60 0.34 -19.66
CA MET A 300 9.44 0.22 -20.55
C MET A 300 9.78 -0.43 -21.90
N THR A 301 11.06 -0.51 -22.26
CA THR A 301 11.48 -1.07 -23.56
C THR A 301 11.65 -2.59 -23.55
N THR A 302 11.63 -3.22 -22.36
CA THR A 302 11.79 -4.67 -22.19
C THR A 302 10.73 -5.22 -21.24
N PRO A 303 10.18 -6.43 -21.49
CA PRO A 303 9.27 -7.06 -20.53
C PRO A 303 9.92 -7.19 -19.15
N LEU A 304 9.24 -6.73 -18.09
CA LEU A 304 9.72 -6.82 -16.71
C LEU A 304 9.97 -8.27 -16.29
N PHE A 305 9.04 -9.16 -16.66
CA PHE A 305 9.04 -10.58 -16.33
C PHE A 305 8.69 -11.40 -17.58
N PRO A 306 9.68 -11.87 -18.35
CA PRO A 306 9.41 -12.70 -19.53
C PRO A 306 8.61 -13.95 -19.15
N THR A 307 7.50 -14.23 -19.85
CA THR A 307 6.60 -15.36 -19.54
C THR A 307 7.32 -16.72 -19.51
N THR A 308 8.43 -16.86 -20.25
CA THR A 308 9.29 -18.05 -20.26
C THR A 308 10.02 -18.30 -18.95
N THR A 309 10.23 -17.27 -18.12
CA THR A 309 10.91 -17.37 -16.82
C THR A 309 9.94 -17.66 -15.66
N LEU A 310 8.65 -17.43 -15.88
CA LEU A 310 7.61 -17.67 -14.88
C LEU A 310 7.14 -19.13 -14.92
N PRO A 311 6.80 -19.72 -13.76
CA PRO A 311 6.25 -21.07 -13.72
C PRO A 311 4.93 -21.14 -14.50
N GLN A 312 4.69 -22.28 -15.14
CA GLN A 312 3.42 -22.50 -15.82
C GLN A 312 2.29 -22.69 -14.79
N PRO A 313 1.06 -22.25 -15.10
CA PRO A 313 -0.09 -22.52 -14.25
C PRO A 313 -0.25 -24.03 -14.06
N ASN A 314 -0.54 -24.46 -12.83
CA ASN A 314 -0.81 -25.87 -12.58
C ASN A 314 -2.26 -26.19 -13.01
N PRO A 315 -2.48 -27.11 -13.96
CA PRO A 315 -3.83 -27.43 -14.46
C PRO A 315 -4.77 -27.97 -13.37
N SER A 316 -4.21 -28.58 -12.32
CA SER A 316 -4.95 -29.13 -11.18
C SER A 316 -5.33 -28.05 -10.15
N ASN A 317 -4.70 -26.87 -10.18
CA ASN A 317 -4.94 -25.75 -9.27
C ASN A 317 -6.12 -24.88 -9.68
N SER A 318 -7.24 -25.49 -10.12
CA SER A 318 -8.48 -24.74 -10.26
C SER A 318 -9.03 -24.43 -8.85
N LEU A 319 -8.40 -23.45 -8.20
CA LEU A 319 -8.74 -22.85 -6.90
C LEU A 319 -10.19 -22.36 -6.86
N HIS A 320 -10.86 -22.33 -8.01
CA HIS A 320 -12.31 -22.49 -8.14
C HIS A 320 -12.60 -23.72 -9.01
N ARG A 321 -13.30 -24.71 -8.43
CA ARG A 321 -14.17 -25.56 -9.22
C ARG A 321 -15.20 -24.61 -9.85
N GLN A 322 -14.89 -24.15 -11.07
CA GLN A 322 -15.49 -23.11 -11.91
C GLN A 322 -14.53 -21.92 -12.16
N GLN A 323 -13.68 -22.11 -13.18
CA GLN A 323 -12.86 -21.16 -13.93
C GLN A 323 -11.46 -20.82 -13.36
N PRO A 324 -10.41 -20.84 -14.23
CA PRO A 324 -9.13 -20.23 -13.91
C PRO A 324 -9.34 -18.74 -13.60
N LEU A 325 -8.50 -18.17 -12.74
CA LEU A 325 -8.46 -16.72 -12.54
C LEU A 325 -8.37 -16.06 -13.93
N PRO A 326 -9.34 -15.22 -14.32
CA PRO A 326 -9.33 -14.65 -15.65
C PRO A 326 -8.05 -13.85 -15.82
N PRO A 327 -7.40 -13.90 -17.01
CA PRO A 327 -6.28 -13.00 -17.27
C PRO A 327 -6.74 -11.57 -17.01
N PRO A 328 -5.85 -10.69 -16.50
CA PRO A 328 -6.21 -9.29 -16.35
C PRO A 328 -6.73 -8.80 -17.71
N PRO A 329 -7.93 -8.19 -17.78
CA PRO A 329 -8.50 -7.77 -19.04
C PRO A 329 -7.51 -6.91 -19.85
N PRO A 330 -7.47 -7.11 -21.17
CA PRO A 330 -6.44 -6.52 -22.02
C PRO A 330 -6.43 -5.00 -21.89
N TYR A 331 -5.23 -4.47 -21.67
CA TYR A 331 -4.95 -3.06 -21.56
C TYR A 331 -4.43 -2.52 -22.89
N THR A 332 -4.86 -1.32 -23.28
CA THR A 332 -4.30 -0.58 -24.42
C THR A 332 -3.48 0.59 -23.87
N SER A 333 -2.21 0.69 -24.26
CA SER A 333 -1.30 1.75 -23.83
C SER A 333 -1.06 2.81 -24.92
N PRO A 334 -1.27 4.11 -24.64
CA PRO A 334 -2.06 4.65 -23.53
C PRO A 334 -3.57 4.39 -23.74
N PRO A 335 -4.40 4.37 -22.68
CA PRO A 335 -5.81 4.11 -22.85
C PRO A 335 -6.48 5.33 -23.51
N PRO A 336 -7.39 5.18 -24.48
CA PRO A 336 -8.05 6.32 -25.10
C PRO A 336 -8.86 7.11 -24.07
N LYS A 337 -8.73 8.44 -24.02
CA LYS A 337 -9.50 9.33 -23.12
C LYS A 337 -10.95 9.54 -23.59
N THR A 338 -11.74 8.47 -23.61
CA THR A 338 -13.16 8.49 -24.01
C THR A 338 -14.03 7.68 -23.06
N SER A 339 -15.31 8.03 -22.94
CA SER A 339 -16.28 7.29 -22.13
C SER A 339 -16.44 5.83 -22.58
N HIS A 340 -16.42 5.59 -23.90
CA HIS A 340 -16.47 4.23 -24.46
C HIS A 340 -15.26 3.39 -24.03
N ALA A 341 -14.07 3.99 -23.98
CA ALA A 341 -12.86 3.32 -23.53
C ALA A 341 -12.82 3.08 -22.01
N ALA A 342 -13.55 3.86 -21.19
CA ALA A 342 -13.64 3.65 -19.75
C ALA A 342 -14.46 2.40 -19.37
N THR A 343 -15.49 2.06 -20.15
CA THR A 343 -16.46 1.00 -19.80
C THR A 343 -15.82 -0.38 -19.58
N PRO A 344 -14.91 -0.89 -20.44
CA PRO A 344 -14.26 -2.18 -20.19
C PRO A 344 -13.45 -2.19 -18.88
N TYR A 345 -12.76 -1.10 -18.57
CA TYR A 345 -12.00 -0.97 -17.32
C TYR A 345 -12.90 -0.85 -16.10
N PHE A 346 -14.05 -0.17 -16.23
CA PHE A 346 -15.08 -0.16 -15.19
C PHE A 346 -15.58 -1.57 -14.87
N LEU A 347 -15.93 -2.35 -15.90
CA LEU A 347 -16.41 -3.72 -15.73
C LEU A 347 -15.34 -4.61 -15.10
N ALA A 348 -14.09 -4.48 -15.56
CA ALA A 348 -12.93 -5.17 -14.99
C ALA A 348 -12.77 -4.87 -13.50
N SER A 349 -12.76 -3.59 -13.15
CA SER A 349 -12.63 -3.12 -11.76
C SER A 349 -13.77 -3.67 -10.88
N GLN A 350 -15.01 -3.58 -11.36
CA GLN A 350 -16.19 -4.07 -10.65
C GLN A 350 -16.14 -5.59 -10.43
N THR A 351 -15.76 -6.38 -11.43
CA THR A 351 -15.59 -7.83 -11.32
C THR A 351 -14.51 -8.17 -10.29
N SER A 352 -13.37 -7.48 -10.35
CA SER A 352 -12.27 -7.68 -9.41
C SER A 352 -12.67 -7.38 -7.96
N PHE A 353 -13.31 -6.25 -7.69
CA PHE A 353 -13.84 -5.96 -6.35
C PHE A 353 -14.87 -6.99 -5.89
N THR A 354 -15.75 -7.47 -6.79
CA THR A 354 -16.73 -8.52 -6.49
C THR A 354 -16.06 -9.85 -6.11
N HIS A 355 -14.89 -10.16 -6.67
CA HIS A 355 -14.12 -11.33 -6.26
C HIS A 355 -13.40 -11.12 -4.92
N ALA A 356 -12.82 -9.95 -4.69
CA ALA A 356 -12.17 -9.63 -3.42
C ALA A 356 -13.16 -9.73 -2.24
N THR A 357 -14.39 -9.22 -2.39
CA THR A 357 -15.41 -9.25 -1.33
C THR A 357 -15.98 -10.64 -1.01
N LYS A 358 -15.68 -11.67 -1.82
CA LYS A 358 -16.02 -13.06 -1.47
C LYS A 358 -15.20 -13.55 -0.27
N TYR A 359 -13.95 -13.10 -0.15
CA TYR A 359 -13.08 -13.42 0.98
C TYR A 359 -13.22 -12.34 2.06
N TYR A 360 -12.95 -11.09 1.70
CA TYR A 360 -13.10 -9.92 2.57
C TYR A 360 -14.58 -9.60 2.73
N SER A 361 -15.22 -10.18 3.75
CA SER A 361 -16.61 -9.90 4.07
C SER A 361 -16.77 -9.58 5.55
N ILE A 362 -17.79 -8.78 5.89
CA ILE A 362 -18.16 -8.48 7.28
C ILE A 362 -18.44 -9.77 8.06
N ALA A 363 -19.08 -10.76 7.43
CA ALA A 363 -19.41 -12.04 8.05
C ALA A 363 -18.17 -12.85 8.47
N ASN A 364 -17.05 -12.66 7.77
CA ASN A 364 -15.78 -13.32 8.06
C ASN A 364 -14.88 -12.49 8.98
N GLY A 365 -15.36 -11.35 9.51
CA GLY A 365 -14.59 -10.47 10.39
C GLY A 365 -13.70 -9.44 9.69
N HIS A 366 -13.70 -9.39 8.35
CA HIS A 366 -12.91 -8.43 7.56
C HIS A 366 -13.66 -7.12 7.34
N VAL A 367 -14.03 -6.46 8.45
CA VAL A 367 -14.91 -5.28 8.42
C VAL A 367 -14.23 -4.10 7.72
N SER A 368 -12.97 -3.82 8.05
CA SER A 368 -12.22 -2.70 7.48
C SER A 368 -11.96 -2.91 5.99
N GLU A 369 -11.41 -4.07 5.61
CA GLU A 369 -11.09 -4.37 4.21
C GLU A 369 -12.34 -4.38 3.33
N TYR A 370 -13.45 -4.95 3.82
CA TYR A 370 -14.72 -4.90 3.09
C TYR A 370 -15.20 -3.46 2.89
N THR A 371 -15.13 -2.63 3.94
CA THR A 371 -15.54 -1.22 3.87
C THR A 371 -14.70 -0.45 2.86
N ASP A 372 -13.39 -0.65 2.87
CA ASP A 372 -12.48 0.00 1.92
C ASP A 372 -12.77 -0.42 0.47
N ILE A 373 -13.08 -1.71 0.23
CA ILE A 373 -13.48 -2.18 -1.11
C ILE A 373 -14.80 -1.52 -1.56
N ILE A 374 -15.77 -1.33 -0.66
CA ILE A 374 -17.02 -0.63 -0.98
C ILE A 374 -16.77 0.85 -1.26
N GLN A 375 -15.88 1.51 -0.53
CA GLN A 375 -15.47 2.89 -0.84
C GLN A 375 -14.76 2.97 -2.20
N ASP A 376 -13.91 2.01 -2.56
CA ASP A 376 -13.28 1.93 -3.89
C ASP A 376 -14.32 1.72 -5.00
N GLN A 377 -15.32 0.87 -4.78
CA GLN A 377 -16.46 0.72 -5.70
C GLN A 377 -17.25 2.04 -5.82
N SER A 378 -17.45 2.77 -4.72
CA SER A 378 -18.09 4.09 -4.75
C SER A 378 -17.32 5.07 -5.64
N ARG A 379 -16.00 5.14 -5.47
CA ARG A 379 -15.10 5.95 -6.32
C ARG A 379 -15.16 5.53 -7.79
N LEU A 380 -15.32 4.24 -8.06
CA LEU A 380 -15.48 3.72 -9.42
C LEU A 380 -16.77 4.22 -10.08
N TYR A 381 -17.91 4.10 -9.40
CA TYR A 381 -19.18 4.64 -9.88
C TYR A 381 -19.13 6.16 -10.10
N LYS A 382 -18.52 6.89 -9.16
CA LYS A 382 -18.32 8.35 -9.29
C LYS A 382 -17.51 8.70 -10.55
N SER A 383 -16.40 7.99 -10.77
CA SER A 383 -15.50 8.26 -11.90
C SER A 383 -16.17 7.97 -13.25
N LEU A 384 -16.99 6.91 -13.34
CA LEU A 384 -17.76 6.64 -14.55
C LEU A 384 -18.90 7.65 -14.76
N ALA A 385 -19.61 8.04 -13.69
CA ALA A 385 -20.72 8.98 -13.76
C ALA A 385 -20.31 10.32 -14.36
N ALA A 386 -19.11 10.80 -14.06
CA ALA A 386 -18.58 12.07 -14.55
C ALA A 386 -18.52 12.18 -16.08
N PHE A 387 -18.37 11.06 -16.81
CA PHE A 387 -18.47 11.05 -18.28
C PHE A 387 -19.89 11.30 -18.81
N HIS A 388 -20.90 11.05 -17.98
CA HIS A 388 -22.31 11.06 -18.35
C HIS A 388 -23.07 12.27 -17.81
N GLU A 389 -22.54 13.01 -16.82
CA GLU A 389 -23.26 14.08 -16.11
C GLU A 389 -23.90 15.10 -17.06
N LEU A 390 -23.16 15.61 -18.05
CA LEU A 390 -23.69 16.60 -19.01
C LEU A 390 -24.35 15.98 -20.24
N ALA A 391 -23.84 14.85 -20.72
CA ALA A 391 -24.31 14.25 -21.98
C ALA A 391 -25.57 13.39 -21.80
N THR A 392 -25.67 12.68 -20.69
CA THR A 392 -26.75 11.73 -20.37
C THR A 392 -27.02 11.74 -18.86
N PRO A 393 -27.63 12.81 -18.30
CA PRO A 393 -27.82 12.96 -16.86
C PRO A 393 -28.56 11.80 -16.19
N LYS A 394 -29.50 11.15 -16.89
CA LYS A 394 -30.21 9.95 -16.42
C LYS A 394 -29.27 8.75 -16.18
N SER A 395 -28.23 8.60 -16.99
CA SER A 395 -27.23 7.54 -16.83
C SER A 395 -26.32 7.83 -15.64
N ALA A 396 -25.89 9.09 -15.47
CA ALA A 396 -25.13 9.52 -14.30
C ALA A 396 -25.93 9.34 -13.00
N LEU A 397 -27.21 9.72 -13.00
CA LEU A 397 -28.15 9.50 -11.90
C LEU A 397 -28.17 8.03 -11.47
N SER A 398 -28.37 7.10 -12.40
CA SER A 398 -28.41 5.67 -12.09
C SER A 398 -27.10 5.15 -11.48
N LEU A 399 -25.95 5.71 -11.87
CA LEU A 399 -24.66 5.35 -11.28
C LEU A 399 -24.52 5.88 -9.85
N HIS A 400 -24.99 7.10 -9.58
CA HIS A 400 -25.00 7.65 -8.21
C HIS A 400 -26.02 6.96 -7.30
N GLU A 401 -27.18 6.54 -7.81
CA GLU A 401 -28.14 5.73 -7.04
C GLU A 401 -27.52 4.39 -6.62
N LYS A 402 -26.78 3.72 -7.52
CA LYS A 402 -26.01 2.51 -7.19
C LYS A 402 -24.95 2.79 -6.12
N ARG A 403 -24.25 3.92 -6.24
CA ARG A 403 -23.24 4.38 -5.29
C ARG A 403 -23.82 4.55 -3.88
N VAL A 404 -24.96 5.23 -3.75
CA VAL A 404 -25.68 5.37 -2.47
C VAL A 404 -26.09 4.00 -1.94
N THR A 405 -26.66 3.13 -2.79
CA THR A 405 -27.12 1.79 -2.40
C THR A 405 -26.00 0.96 -1.76
N ILE A 406 -24.81 0.92 -2.38
CA ILE A 406 -23.69 0.13 -1.84
C ILE A 406 -23.14 0.72 -0.55
N LEU A 407 -23.06 2.05 -0.44
CA LEU A 407 -22.54 2.71 0.76
C LEU A 407 -23.47 2.54 1.96
N GLU A 408 -24.78 2.75 1.76
CA GLU A 408 -25.78 2.61 2.82
C GLU A 408 -25.89 1.17 3.33
N SER A 409 -25.61 0.18 2.48
CA SER A 409 -25.58 -1.22 2.90
C SER A 409 -24.52 -1.52 3.97
N VAL A 410 -23.47 -0.70 4.06
CA VAL A 410 -22.41 -0.81 5.06
C VAL A 410 -22.61 0.20 6.20
N ALA A 411 -22.89 1.47 5.88
CA ALA A 411 -23.01 2.53 6.87
C ALA A 411 -24.02 2.20 7.99
N GLY A 412 -25.13 1.55 7.66
CA GLY A 412 -26.17 1.17 8.63
C GLY A 412 -25.87 -0.11 9.44
N THR A 413 -24.83 -0.87 9.09
CA THR A 413 -24.53 -2.17 9.73
C THR A 413 -23.31 -2.13 10.65
N LEU A 414 -22.47 -1.09 10.54
CA LEU A 414 -21.28 -0.93 11.35
C LEU A 414 -21.61 -0.50 12.78
N ASN A 415 -20.88 -1.06 13.74
CA ASN A 415 -20.93 -0.62 15.13
C ASN A 415 -20.02 0.61 15.29
N ALA A 416 -20.62 1.78 15.57
CA ALA A 416 -19.91 3.05 15.71
C ALA A 416 -18.91 3.08 16.88
N ASP A 417 -19.13 2.31 17.96
CA ASP A 417 -18.19 2.24 19.09
C ASP A 417 -16.88 1.54 18.70
N LYS A 418 -16.95 0.60 17.76
CA LYS A 418 -15.78 -0.16 17.28
C LYS A 418 -15.12 0.42 16.04
N PHE A 419 -15.92 1.03 15.16
CA PHE A 419 -15.50 1.46 13.82
C PHE A 419 -15.83 2.94 13.56
N GLY A 420 -15.77 3.78 14.60
CA GLY A 420 -16.20 5.18 14.54
C GLY A 420 -15.61 5.98 13.38
N MET A 421 -14.31 5.80 13.08
CA MET A 421 -13.66 6.45 11.93
C MET A 421 -14.25 6.00 10.58
N LEU A 422 -14.46 4.70 10.38
CA LEU A 422 -15.08 4.19 9.15
C LEU A 422 -16.52 4.68 9.00
N VAL A 423 -17.29 4.74 10.10
CA VAL A 423 -18.65 5.29 10.08
C VAL A 423 -18.63 6.77 9.69
N LYS A 424 -17.74 7.56 10.29
CA LYS A 424 -17.51 8.98 9.97
C LYS A 424 -17.21 9.19 8.49
N GLU A 425 -16.31 8.40 7.90
CA GLU A 425 -15.97 8.49 6.48
C GLU A 425 -17.15 8.08 5.58
N LEU A 426 -17.86 7.00 5.92
CA LEU A 426 -18.99 6.51 5.14
C LEU A 426 -20.16 7.49 5.10
N VAL A 427 -20.53 8.13 6.21
CA VAL A 427 -21.65 9.08 6.22
C VAL A 427 -21.35 10.31 5.38
N VAL A 428 -20.09 10.76 5.35
CA VAL A 428 -19.63 11.84 4.47
C VAL A 428 -19.73 11.41 3.00
N GLU A 429 -19.26 10.22 2.67
CA GLU A 429 -19.31 9.69 1.30
C GLU A 429 -20.75 9.45 0.80
N VAL A 430 -21.66 9.01 1.67
CA VAL A 430 -23.12 8.92 1.38
C VAL A 430 -23.71 10.29 1.11
N ALA A 431 -23.41 11.29 1.94
CA ALA A 431 -23.91 12.66 1.76
C ALA A 431 -23.45 13.26 0.43
N ASN A 432 -22.16 13.11 0.11
CA ASN A 432 -21.58 13.52 -1.17
C ASN A 432 -22.25 12.81 -2.36
N ALA A 433 -22.53 11.51 -2.27
CA ALA A 433 -23.19 10.76 -3.34
C ALA A 433 -24.64 11.21 -3.56
N LYS A 434 -25.39 11.49 -2.49
CA LYS A 434 -26.76 12.03 -2.57
C LYS A 434 -26.78 13.46 -3.12
N GLU A 435 -25.77 14.26 -2.83
CA GLU A 435 -25.63 15.57 -3.46
C GLU A 435 -25.38 15.46 -4.97
N SER A 436 -24.53 14.53 -5.43
CA SER A 436 -24.36 14.28 -6.88
C SER A 436 -25.67 13.84 -7.57
N ILE A 437 -26.56 13.15 -6.86
CA ILE A 437 -27.92 12.86 -7.35
C ILE A 437 -28.70 14.15 -7.58
N VAL A 438 -28.66 15.11 -6.65
CA VAL A 438 -29.32 16.42 -6.82
C VAL A 438 -28.84 17.11 -8.09
N ASP A 439 -27.52 17.15 -8.30
CA ASP A 439 -26.93 17.79 -9.48
C ASP A 439 -27.39 17.11 -10.79
N CYS A 440 -27.46 15.79 -10.82
CA CYS A 440 -27.98 15.05 -11.98
C CYS A 440 -29.47 15.30 -12.23
N VAL A 441 -30.29 15.28 -11.18
CA VAL A 441 -31.75 15.49 -11.30
C VAL A 441 -32.03 16.89 -11.83
N GLN A 442 -31.32 17.92 -11.34
CA GLN A 442 -31.47 19.30 -11.82
C GLN A 442 -31.23 19.48 -13.33
N LEU A 443 -30.41 18.62 -13.94
CA LEU A 443 -30.14 18.63 -15.38
C LEU A 443 -31.20 17.89 -16.21
N ILE A 444 -32.12 17.15 -15.57
CA ILE A 444 -33.18 16.40 -16.26
C ILE A 444 -34.42 17.29 -16.42
N PRO A 445 -34.87 17.59 -17.66
CA PRO A 445 -36.07 18.39 -17.87
C PRO A 445 -37.34 17.78 -17.26
N GLY A 446 -38.14 18.60 -16.58
CA GLY A 446 -39.44 18.20 -16.00
C GLY A 446 -39.35 17.43 -14.67
N SER A 447 -38.23 17.51 -13.97
CA SER A 447 -37.95 16.80 -12.71
C SER A 447 -38.07 17.70 -11.47
N GLU A 448 -38.74 18.84 -11.54
CA GLU A 448 -38.72 19.88 -10.49
C GLU A 448 -39.19 19.35 -9.13
N ARG A 449 -40.17 18.44 -9.10
CA ARG A 449 -40.63 17.79 -7.86
C ARG A 449 -39.61 16.78 -7.33
N ASP A 450 -38.90 16.11 -8.22
CA ASP A 450 -37.87 15.12 -7.88
C ASP A 450 -36.61 15.81 -7.33
N VAL A 451 -36.30 17.03 -7.79
CA VAL A 451 -35.20 17.86 -7.25
C VAL A 451 -35.41 18.11 -5.75
N ASN A 452 -36.61 18.54 -5.34
CA ASN A 452 -36.88 18.81 -3.93
C ASN A 452 -36.74 17.55 -3.06
N SER A 453 -37.21 16.39 -3.55
CA SER A 453 -37.05 15.10 -2.86
C SER A 453 -35.56 14.73 -2.72
N ALA A 454 -34.79 14.86 -3.80
CA ALA A 454 -33.35 14.62 -3.78
C ALA A 454 -32.60 15.55 -2.82
N VAL A 455 -32.96 16.84 -2.80
CA VAL A 455 -32.40 17.84 -1.89
C VAL A 455 -32.67 17.45 -0.43
N GLN A 456 -33.91 17.07 -0.09
CA GLN A 456 -34.22 16.61 1.27
C GLN A 456 -33.44 15.35 1.66
N SER A 457 -33.27 14.40 0.74
CA SER A 457 -32.45 13.21 0.96
C SER A 457 -30.99 13.55 1.24
N ALA A 458 -30.38 14.46 0.47
CA ALA A 458 -29.01 14.92 0.65
C ALA A 458 -28.83 15.69 1.97
N ILE A 459 -29.76 16.59 2.32
CA ILE A 459 -29.74 17.31 3.59
C ILE A 459 -29.85 16.36 4.77
N SER A 460 -30.72 15.34 4.70
CA SER A 460 -30.82 14.32 5.74
C SER A 460 -29.50 13.59 5.96
N ALA A 461 -28.78 13.27 4.89
CA ALA A 461 -27.47 12.64 4.99
C ALA A 461 -26.40 13.58 5.58
N TYR A 462 -26.40 14.88 5.25
CA TYR A 462 -25.49 15.83 5.90
C TYR A 462 -25.84 16.08 7.37
N LYS A 463 -27.11 16.01 7.77
CA LYS A 463 -27.48 16.02 9.19
C LYS A 463 -26.94 14.80 9.93
N GLU A 464 -26.93 13.64 9.27
CA GLU A 464 -26.32 12.43 9.82
C GLU A 464 -24.79 12.59 10.00
N VAL A 465 -24.10 13.27 9.08
CA VAL A 465 -22.69 13.66 9.27
C VAL A 465 -22.53 14.47 10.56
N VAL A 466 -23.32 15.53 10.75
CA VAL A 466 -23.26 16.34 11.98
C VAL A 466 -23.53 15.47 13.20
N ARG A 467 -24.53 14.59 13.16
CA ARG A 467 -24.88 13.69 14.27
C ARG A 467 -23.73 12.79 14.68
N VAL A 468 -23.06 12.17 13.71
CA VAL A 468 -21.96 11.21 13.95
C VAL A 468 -20.73 11.92 14.50
N TYR A 469 -20.39 13.09 13.96
CA TYR A 469 -19.20 13.84 14.39
C TYR A 469 -19.40 14.58 15.73
N CYS A 470 -20.60 15.08 16.00
CA CYS A 470 -20.90 15.82 17.24
C CYS A 470 -21.44 14.93 18.38
N GLY A 471 -21.76 13.66 18.12
CA GLY A 471 -22.44 12.79 19.09
C GLY A 471 -23.91 13.19 19.34
N GLY A 472 -24.51 14.01 18.47
CA GLY A 472 -25.87 14.53 18.62
C GLY A 472 -26.24 15.54 17.53
N GLU A 473 -27.49 16.00 17.51
CA GLU A 473 -27.99 16.93 16.46
C GLU A 473 -27.49 18.38 16.62
N THR A 474 -26.93 18.72 17.78
CA THR A 474 -26.44 20.07 18.10
C THR A 474 -24.94 20.13 18.01
N VAL A 475 -24.42 21.19 17.38
CA VAL A 475 -22.98 21.50 17.36
C VAL A 475 -22.54 21.95 18.75
N PRO A 476 -21.55 21.29 19.39
CA PRO A 476 -20.98 21.74 20.65
C PRO A 476 -20.28 23.11 20.51
N ASP A 477 -20.06 23.81 21.62
CA ASP A 477 -19.34 25.09 21.61
C ASP A 477 -17.88 24.94 21.12
N GLU A 478 -17.27 23.78 21.38
CA GLU A 478 -15.91 23.43 20.95
C GLU A 478 -15.90 22.02 20.36
N ILE A 479 -15.26 21.86 19.20
CA ILE A 479 -14.94 20.55 18.61
C ILE A 479 -13.43 20.37 18.75
N GLY A 480 -13.01 19.37 19.52
CA GLY A 480 -11.61 19.20 19.92
C GLY A 480 -10.67 18.79 18.81
N ASP A 481 -11.18 18.19 17.73
CA ASP A 481 -10.43 17.77 16.56
C ASP A 481 -10.75 18.70 15.36
N GLU A 482 -9.70 19.21 14.72
CA GLU A 482 -9.81 20.19 13.64
C GLU A 482 -10.40 19.58 12.35
N ASP A 483 -10.10 18.31 12.07
CA ASP A 483 -10.64 17.59 10.92
C ASP A 483 -12.13 17.29 11.11
N ASP A 484 -12.53 16.90 12.33
CA ASP A 484 -13.93 16.75 12.72
C ASP A 484 -14.70 18.06 12.58
N ALA A 485 -14.13 19.17 13.07
CA ALA A 485 -14.72 20.49 12.92
C ALA A 485 -14.90 20.84 11.43
N ARG A 486 -13.86 20.63 10.61
CA ARG A 486 -13.91 20.85 9.16
C ARG A 486 -15.00 20.03 8.50
N ALA A 487 -15.16 18.74 8.86
CA ALA A 487 -16.21 17.89 8.32
C ALA A 487 -17.62 18.39 8.68
N VAL A 488 -17.85 18.77 9.94
CA VAL A 488 -19.13 19.32 10.43
C VAL A 488 -19.48 20.62 9.72
N PHE A 489 -18.56 21.58 9.65
CA PHE A 489 -18.85 22.87 9.03
C PHE A 489 -18.93 22.79 7.51
N THR A 490 -18.19 21.88 6.88
CA THR A 490 -18.41 21.53 5.47
C THR A 490 -19.86 21.06 5.27
N ALA A 491 -20.36 20.15 6.12
CA ALA A 491 -21.75 19.69 6.03
C ALA A 491 -22.77 20.85 6.12
N PHE A 492 -22.56 21.82 7.02
CA PHE A 492 -23.41 23.02 7.09
C PHE A 492 -23.32 23.89 5.84
N VAL A 493 -22.13 24.13 5.29
CA VAL A 493 -21.97 24.87 4.03
C VAL A 493 -22.72 24.16 2.90
N ARG A 494 -22.58 22.84 2.76
CA ARG A 494 -23.27 22.05 1.72
C ARG A 494 -24.78 22.04 1.93
N MET A 495 -25.27 21.89 3.15
CA MET A 495 -26.70 22.03 3.46
C MET A 495 -27.23 23.42 3.08
N GLY A 496 -26.47 24.48 3.35
CA GLY A 496 -26.83 25.84 2.97
C GLY A 496 -26.99 26.01 1.46
N VAL A 497 -26.07 25.44 0.67
CA VAL A 497 -26.15 25.41 -0.79
C VAL A 497 -27.37 24.61 -1.27
N LEU A 498 -27.62 23.43 -0.67
CA LEU A 498 -28.75 22.56 -1.00
C LEU A 498 -30.10 23.20 -0.71
N TRP A 499 -30.24 23.88 0.44
CA TRP A 499 -31.46 24.64 0.77
C TRP A 499 -31.74 25.76 -0.24
N GLY A 500 -30.69 26.37 -0.79
CA GLY A 500 -30.80 27.37 -1.87
C GLY A 500 -31.31 26.81 -3.20
N LYS A 501 -31.26 25.48 -3.39
CA LYS A 501 -31.77 24.78 -4.59
C LYS A 501 -33.26 24.41 -4.50
N VAL A 502 -33.89 24.57 -3.33
CA VAL A 502 -35.32 24.26 -3.14
C VAL A 502 -36.18 25.20 -3.98
N SER A 503 -37.06 24.62 -4.79
CA SER A 503 -37.88 25.35 -5.77
C SER A 503 -39.37 25.12 -5.53
N SER A 504 -40.18 26.17 -5.62
CA SER A 504 -41.65 26.06 -5.68
C SER A 504 -42.01 25.53 -7.08
N GLY A 505 -42.33 24.23 -7.18
CA GLY A 505 -42.54 23.57 -8.47
C GLY A 505 -43.58 24.26 -9.35
N SER A 506 -43.38 24.26 -10.67
CA SER A 506 -44.20 24.93 -11.68
C SER A 506 -45.53 24.20 -11.97
N GLY A 507 -46.28 23.81 -10.95
CA GLY A 507 -47.53 23.06 -11.12
C GLY A 507 -48.50 23.23 -9.96
N ASP A 508 -49.52 24.03 -10.22
CA ASP A 508 -50.74 24.31 -9.46
C ASP A 508 -50.74 25.46 -8.44
N VAL A 509 -51.30 26.56 -8.95
CA VAL A 509 -52.16 27.56 -8.31
C VAL A 509 -52.81 27.06 -7.01
N VAL A 510 -52.48 27.77 -5.92
CA VAL A 510 -53.29 27.97 -4.70
C VAL A 510 -53.49 26.74 -3.82
N SER A 511 -52.64 26.61 -2.81
CA SER A 511 -53.12 26.60 -1.42
C SER A 511 -52.00 27.11 -0.49
N ARG A 512 -52.40 27.76 0.61
CA ARG A 512 -51.54 28.42 1.61
C ARG A 512 -50.60 27.44 2.34
N SER A 513 -49.54 26.98 1.69
CA SER A 513 -48.34 26.48 2.39
C SER A 513 -47.20 27.44 2.09
N GLU A 514 -46.32 27.65 3.07
CA GLU A 514 -45.19 28.59 3.00
C GLU A 514 -44.46 28.47 1.65
N ASP A 515 -44.13 29.60 1.03
CA ASP A 515 -43.33 29.60 -0.19
C ASP A 515 -42.04 28.82 0.07
N LEU A 516 -41.92 27.63 -0.53
CA LEU A 516 -40.81 26.70 -0.29
C LEU A 516 -39.46 27.36 -0.58
N ARG A 517 -39.45 28.35 -1.47
CA ARG A 517 -38.29 29.19 -1.75
C ARG A 517 -37.91 30.05 -0.54
N VAL A 518 -38.87 30.69 0.12
CA VAL A 518 -38.64 31.48 1.34
C VAL A 518 -38.11 30.58 2.45
N VAL A 519 -38.72 29.41 2.65
CA VAL A 519 -38.25 28.41 3.63
C VAL A 519 -36.82 27.96 3.31
N GLY A 520 -36.51 27.67 2.05
CA GLY A 520 -35.17 27.32 1.61
C GLY A 520 -34.14 28.42 1.89
N LEU A 521 -34.45 29.68 1.60
CA LEU A 521 -33.55 30.80 1.88
C LEU A 521 -33.34 31.02 3.39
N GLN A 522 -34.39 30.88 4.21
CA GLN A 522 -34.28 30.94 5.67
C GLN A 522 -33.37 29.83 6.20
N LYS A 523 -33.59 28.59 5.76
CA LYS A 523 -32.76 27.45 6.17
C LYS A 523 -31.31 27.53 5.68
N SER A 524 -31.09 28.11 4.49
CA SER A 524 -29.74 28.41 3.99
C SER A 524 -29.02 29.41 4.90
N LEU A 525 -29.72 30.49 5.30
CA LEU A 525 -29.20 31.49 6.22
C LEU A 525 -28.87 30.89 7.60
N GLU A 526 -29.75 30.06 8.16
CA GLU A 526 -29.51 29.36 9.43
C GLU A 526 -28.21 28.53 9.36
N CYS A 527 -28.00 27.76 8.29
CA CYS A 527 -26.79 26.95 8.13
C CYS A 527 -25.51 27.82 8.10
N TYR A 528 -25.53 28.91 7.35
CA TYR A 528 -24.39 29.83 7.25
C TYR A 528 -24.13 30.59 8.56
N GLN A 529 -25.16 30.94 9.31
CA GLN A 529 -25.03 31.55 10.62
C GLN A 529 -24.36 30.61 11.64
N VAL A 530 -24.60 29.29 11.58
CA VAL A 530 -23.90 28.30 12.40
C VAL A 530 -22.39 28.33 12.12
N VAL A 531 -22.00 28.26 10.85
CA VAL A 531 -20.58 28.28 10.44
C VAL A 531 -19.90 29.58 10.87
N ASN A 532 -20.52 30.73 10.57
CA ASN A 532 -19.95 32.03 10.93
C ASN A 532 -19.88 32.22 12.46
N GLY A 533 -20.88 31.75 13.19
CA GLY A 533 -20.92 31.82 14.66
C GLY A 533 -19.75 31.08 15.31
N TYR A 534 -19.33 29.94 14.73
CA TYR A 534 -18.17 29.19 15.21
C TYR A 534 -16.85 29.88 14.86
N TYR A 535 -16.64 30.25 13.60
CA TYR A 535 -15.37 30.84 13.12
C TYR A 535 -15.22 32.36 13.39
N ILE A 536 -16.16 32.96 14.13
CA ILE A 536 -15.91 34.24 14.82
C ILE A 536 -15.10 34.01 16.10
N LYS A 537 -15.30 32.86 16.75
CA LYS A 537 -14.67 32.51 18.03
C LYS A 537 -13.41 31.66 17.84
N HIS A 538 -13.28 30.98 16.70
CA HIS A 538 -12.20 30.05 16.39
C HIS A 538 -11.48 30.45 15.10
N THR A 539 -10.20 30.07 15.00
CA THR A 539 -9.42 30.26 13.77
C THR A 539 -9.80 29.17 12.77
N ALA A 540 -10.04 29.55 11.51
CA ALA A 540 -10.30 28.58 10.46
C ALA A 540 -8.99 27.94 9.98
N PRO A 541 -9.01 26.63 9.65
CA PRO A 541 -7.92 26.00 8.91
C PRO A 541 -7.64 26.76 7.61
N GLU A 542 -6.37 26.85 7.20
CA GLU A 542 -5.97 27.60 6.00
C GLU A 542 -6.72 27.10 4.74
N ASP A 543 -6.89 25.79 4.60
CA ASP A 543 -7.58 25.14 3.49
C ASP A 543 -9.12 25.28 3.55
N PHE A 544 -9.67 25.79 4.67
CA PHE A 544 -11.11 26.01 4.86
C PHE A 544 -11.49 27.51 4.89
N GLN A 545 -10.50 28.40 4.84
CA GLN A 545 -10.72 29.85 4.94
C GLN A 545 -11.64 30.38 3.82
N ASP A 546 -11.49 29.87 2.59
CA ASP A 546 -12.33 30.24 1.45
C ASP A 546 -13.83 29.94 1.68
N ALA A 547 -14.13 28.82 2.35
CA ALA A 547 -15.50 28.45 2.67
C ALA A 547 -16.11 29.39 3.72
N VAL A 548 -15.31 29.80 4.72
CA VAL A 548 -15.73 30.78 5.73
C VAL A 548 -15.97 32.15 5.10
N ASP A 549 -15.12 32.57 4.18
CA ASP A 549 -15.27 33.85 3.48
C ASP A 549 -16.49 33.84 2.55
N PHE A 550 -16.74 32.73 1.85
CA PHE A 550 -17.98 32.52 1.11
C PHE A 550 -19.22 32.66 2.00
N VAL A 551 -19.25 32.00 3.15
CA VAL A 551 -20.35 32.08 4.13
C VAL A 551 -20.59 33.53 4.58
N ARG A 552 -19.53 34.27 4.93
CA ARG A 552 -19.62 35.67 5.36
C ARG A 552 -20.17 36.60 4.28
N GLN A 553 -19.87 36.32 3.01
CA GLN A 553 -20.43 37.06 1.88
C GLN A 553 -21.90 36.72 1.63
N MET A 554 -22.30 35.46 1.82
CA MET A 554 -23.66 34.99 1.54
C MET A 554 -24.70 35.46 2.57
N ILE A 555 -24.34 35.55 3.85
CA ILE A 555 -25.26 35.98 4.93
C ILE A 555 -25.99 37.31 4.60
N PRO A 556 -25.30 38.43 4.34
CA PRO A 556 -25.98 39.70 4.07
C PRO A 556 -26.80 39.68 2.77
N LEU A 557 -26.41 38.87 1.78
CA LEU A 557 -27.16 38.71 0.54
C LEU A 557 -28.48 37.98 0.76
N LEU A 558 -28.48 36.93 1.58
CA LEU A 558 -29.67 36.17 1.95
C LEU A 558 -30.62 37.00 2.80
N GLU A 559 -30.11 37.73 3.80
CA GLU A 559 -30.91 38.65 4.63
C GLU A 559 -31.62 39.70 3.77
N LYS A 560 -30.89 40.33 2.84
CA LYS A 560 -31.48 41.29 1.90
C LYS A 560 -32.54 40.65 1.00
N SER A 561 -32.30 39.42 0.54
CA SER A 561 -33.23 38.70 -0.34
C SER A 561 -34.53 38.34 0.40
N LEU A 562 -34.43 37.87 1.64
CA LEU A 562 -35.59 37.58 2.50
C LEU A 562 -36.39 38.84 2.82
N LEU A 563 -35.72 39.96 3.14
CA LEU A 563 -36.38 41.25 3.36
C LEU A 563 -37.12 41.77 2.11
N ALA A 564 -36.62 41.48 0.91
CA ALA A 564 -37.27 41.86 -0.33
C ALA A 564 -38.54 41.04 -0.60
N LEU A 565 -38.51 39.74 -0.29
CA LEU A 565 -39.65 38.83 -0.45
C LEU A 565 -40.77 39.16 0.57
N ASP A 566 -40.40 39.52 1.81
CA ASP A 566 -41.37 39.92 2.85
C ASP A 566 -42.12 41.23 2.49
N LYS A 567 -41.49 42.11 1.71
CA LYS A 567 -42.08 43.37 1.24
C LYS A 567 -43.01 43.24 0.02
N ASN A 568 -43.04 42.08 -0.66
CA ASN A 568 -43.85 41.83 -1.86
C ASN A 568 -44.57 40.46 -1.78
N PRO A 569 -45.60 40.30 -0.94
CA PRO A 569 -46.28 39.01 -0.74
C PRO A 569 -47.19 38.55 -1.90
N ASN A 570 -47.22 39.23 -3.05
CA ASN A 570 -48.16 38.98 -4.17
C ASN A 570 -47.50 38.88 -5.56
N THR A 571 -46.20 38.58 -5.63
CA THR A 571 -45.47 38.22 -6.87
C THR A 571 -44.72 36.94 -6.62
#